data_AF-A0A534NJY7-F1
#
_entry.id   AF-A0A534NJY7-F1
#
_cell.length_a   1.000
_cell.length_b   1.000
_cell.length_c   1.000
_cell.angle_alpha   90.00
_cell.angle_beta   90.00
_cell.angle_gamma   90.00
#
_symmetry.space_group_name_H-M   'P 1'
#
loop_
_entity.id
_entity.type
_entity.pdbx_description
1 polymer ?
#
loop_
_entity_poly.entity_id
_entity_poly.type
_entity_poly.pdbx_seq_one_letter_code
_entity_poly.pdbx_strand_id
1 'polypeptide(L)'
;SYDAIVCADVLEHLRSPGGVLAQLHALLKPEGRVLISVPNVGYAGIIAGLMAGEFRYRPVGLLDSTHLRFFTRSGLLELLHEHGFHARTVLPLYVDVSNTEFRDHQIDALPPAVLRALLAQPDALAYQFLIEALPGPGPAARVEVPPPPRFGLQLFFGRDGRYEEERSVRAAGVIGREQQVVELRIPPLDQPPSRLRLDLADRPGYLRLHELSLVAEDGTPLWTWDRNPASLPRLNQITFLGDLLLASGDDPSLELPIDGTILQRIARGGSVRVTLDWPMSGDFLLARGIVDERERAWA
;
A
#
# COMPACT_ATOMS: atom_id res chain seq x y z
N SER A 1 34.46 -2.90 -26.76
CA SER A 1 33.94 -3.06 -25.39
C SER A 1 33.18 -1.83 -24.94
N TYR A 2 32.15 -1.99 -24.13
CA TYR A 2 31.20 -0.95 -23.70
C TYR A 2 31.31 -0.64 -22.20
N ASP A 3 31.03 0.60 -21.82
CA ASP A 3 30.92 1.03 -20.41
C ASP A 3 29.58 0.59 -19.81
N ALA A 4 28.52 0.56 -20.61
CA ALA A 4 27.22 0.07 -20.23
C ALA A 4 26.54 -0.63 -21.41
N ILE A 5 25.82 -1.70 -21.13
CA ILE A 5 24.91 -2.37 -22.06
C ILE A 5 23.50 -2.28 -21.49
N VAL A 6 22.52 -1.91 -22.32
CA VAL A 6 21.13 -1.78 -21.90
C VAL A 6 20.30 -2.91 -22.53
N CYS A 7 19.66 -3.70 -21.68
CA CYS A 7 18.71 -4.74 -22.03
C CYS A 7 17.33 -4.31 -21.50
N ALA A 8 16.72 -3.32 -22.17
CA ALA A 8 15.40 -2.83 -21.80
C ALA A 8 14.33 -3.68 -22.50
N ASP A 9 13.59 -4.47 -21.71
CA ASP A 9 12.49 -5.32 -22.17
C ASP A 9 12.96 -6.28 -23.27
N VAL A 10 14.07 -6.99 -22.98
CA VAL A 10 14.73 -7.90 -23.93
C VAL A 10 14.71 -9.35 -23.43
N LEU A 11 15.07 -9.58 -22.17
CA LEU A 11 15.40 -10.92 -21.68
C LEU A 11 14.21 -11.88 -21.74
N GLU A 12 13.00 -11.37 -21.51
CA GLU A 12 11.72 -12.05 -21.59
C GLU A 12 11.37 -12.52 -23.01
N HIS A 13 11.90 -11.87 -24.06
CA HIS A 13 11.70 -12.27 -25.45
C HIS A 13 12.73 -13.31 -25.94
N LEU A 14 13.74 -13.63 -25.12
CA LEU A 14 14.81 -14.55 -25.50
C LEU A 14 14.48 -16.01 -25.20
N ARG A 15 14.80 -16.91 -26.13
CA ARG A 15 14.74 -18.36 -25.87
C ARG A 15 15.76 -18.79 -24.82
N SER A 16 16.97 -18.21 -24.85
CA SER A 16 18.06 -18.50 -23.93
C SER A 16 18.67 -17.19 -23.41
N PRO A 17 18.07 -16.56 -22.40
CA PRO A 17 18.58 -15.30 -21.83
C PRO A 17 19.97 -15.47 -21.21
N GLY A 18 20.23 -16.62 -20.57
CA GLY A 18 21.55 -16.94 -20.02
C GLY A 18 22.67 -16.97 -21.06
N GLY A 19 22.41 -17.53 -22.24
CA GLY A 19 23.38 -17.54 -23.34
C GLY A 19 23.72 -16.13 -23.86
N VAL A 20 22.78 -15.18 -23.78
CA VAL A 20 23.03 -13.77 -24.11
C VAL A 20 23.83 -13.10 -22.99
N LEU A 21 23.46 -13.29 -21.72
CA LEU A 21 24.21 -12.77 -20.58
C LEU A 21 25.69 -13.18 -20.63
N ALA A 22 25.97 -14.46 -20.91
CA ALA A 22 27.35 -14.95 -21.07
C ALA A 22 28.13 -14.22 -22.16
N GLN A 23 27.48 -13.84 -23.27
CA GLN A 23 28.10 -13.06 -24.34
C GLN A 23 28.33 -11.60 -23.95
N LEU A 24 27.45 -11.00 -23.14
CA LEU A 24 27.62 -9.62 -22.66
C LEU A 24 28.93 -9.44 -21.89
N HIS A 25 29.34 -10.46 -21.14
CA HIS A 25 30.61 -10.43 -20.39
C HIS A 25 31.82 -10.11 -21.28
N ALA A 26 31.88 -10.65 -22.50
CA ALA A 26 32.98 -10.39 -23.44
C ALA A 26 32.91 -8.99 -24.09
N LEU A 27 31.74 -8.37 -24.08
CA LEU A 27 31.49 -7.06 -24.67
C LEU A 27 31.70 -5.91 -23.68
N LEU A 28 31.71 -6.18 -22.38
CA LEU A 28 31.91 -5.17 -21.34
C LEU A 28 33.39 -4.79 -21.16
N LYS A 29 33.62 -3.55 -20.75
CA LYS A 29 34.88 -3.13 -20.12
C LYS A 29 34.97 -3.72 -18.69
N PRO A 30 36.16 -3.75 -18.04
CA PRO A 30 36.32 -4.29 -16.69
C PRO A 30 35.36 -3.71 -15.64
N GLU A 31 35.08 -2.41 -15.71
CA GLU A 31 34.12 -1.69 -14.84
C GLU A 31 32.76 -1.46 -15.52
N GLY A 32 32.50 -2.24 -16.58
CA GLY A 32 31.27 -2.14 -17.34
C GLY A 32 30.07 -2.69 -16.57
N ARG A 33 28.88 -2.21 -16.91
CA ARG A 33 27.62 -2.63 -16.28
C ARG A 33 26.57 -3.04 -17.29
N VAL A 34 25.61 -3.85 -16.86
CA VAL A 34 24.40 -4.15 -17.62
C VAL A 34 23.21 -3.52 -16.89
N LEU A 35 22.42 -2.74 -17.61
CA LEU A 35 21.15 -2.19 -17.14
C LEU A 35 20.03 -3.02 -17.76
N ILE A 36 19.14 -3.53 -16.92
CA ILE A 36 18.12 -4.51 -17.33
C ILE A 36 16.75 -4.00 -16.87
N SER A 37 15.74 -4.02 -17.74
CA SER A 37 14.32 -3.99 -17.33
C SER A 37 13.68 -5.32 -17.68
N VAL A 38 12.92 -5.89 -16.73
CA VAL A 38 12.18 -7.15 -16.93
C VAL A 38 10.82 -7.09 -16.22
N PRO A 39 9.74 -7.56 -16.87
CA PRO A 39 8.43 -7.75 -16.26
C PRO A 39 8.45 -8.73 -15.07
N ASN A 40 7.68 -8.44 -14.02
CA ASN A 40 7.55 -9.35 -12.88
C ASN A 40 6.32 -10.26 -13.03
N VAL A 41 6.54 -11.57 -13.20
CA VAL A 41 5.43 -12.56 -13.23
C VAL A 41 4.78 -12.76 -11.87
N GLY A 42 5.47 -12.35 -10.79
CA GLY A 42 4.93 -12.35 -9.42
C GLY A 42 3.96 -11.21 -9.11
N TYR A 43 3.63 -10.38 -10.10
CA TYR A 43 2.68 -9.28 -9.94
C TYR A 43 1.28 -9.80 -9.55
N ALA A 44 0.63 -9.14 -8.59
CA ALA A 44 -0.62 -9.58 -7.98
C ALA A 44 -1.74 -9.78 -9.00
N GLY A 45 -1.81 -8.94 -10.05
CA GLY A 45 -2.78 -9.11 -11.14
C GLY A 45 -2.65 -10.46 -11.87
N ILE A 46 -1.41 -10.92 -12.11
CA ILE A 46 -1.16 -12.23 -12.75
C ILE A 46 -1.54 -13.36 -11.79
N ILE A 47 -1.12 -13.27 -10.53
CA ILE A 47 -1.42 -14.32 -9.54
C ILE A 47 -2.92 -14.44 -9.31
N ALA A 48 -3.65 -13.32 -9.22
CA ALA A 48 -5.10 -13.32 -9.13
C ALA A 48 -5.75 -13.98 -10.36
N GLY A 49 -5.28 -13.65 -11.57
CA GLY A 49 -5.73 -14.30 -12.80
C GLY A 49 -5.49 -15.80 -12.77
N LEU A 50 -4.30 -16.26 -12.37
CA LEU A 50 -3.98 -17.68 -12.25
C LEU A 50 -4.91 -18.40 -11.26
N MET A 51 -5.23 -17.77 -10.13
CA MET A 51 -6.20 -18.32 -9.16
C MET A 51 -7.62 -18.41 -9.73
N ALA A 52 -7.98 -17.50 -10.65
CA ALA A 52 -9.23 -17.54 -11.41
C ALA A 52 -9.18 -18.49 -12.62
N GLY A 53 -8.06 -19.19 -12.85
CA GLY A 53 -7.88 -20.09 -14.00
C GLY A 53 -7.52 -19.37 -15.30
N GLU A 54 -7.04 -18.13 -15.23
CA GLU A 54 -6.68 -17.30 -16.37
C GLU A 54 -5.18 -17.03 -16.46
N PHE A 55 -4.60 -17.34 -17.63
CA PHE A 55 -3.25 -16.92 -18.02
C PHE A 55 -3.26 -16.50 -19.48
N ARG A 56 -3.94 -15.39 -19.76
CA ARG A 56 -4.20 -14.94 -21.13
C ARG A 56 -3.10 -14.02 -21.61
N TYR A 57 -2.42 -14.44 -22.67
CA TYR A 57 -1.51 -13.59 -23.42
C TYR A 57 -2.27 -12.42 -24.06
N ARG A 58 -1.58 -11.28 -24.17
CA ARG A 58 -2.11 -10.01 -24.65
C ARG A 58 -1.17 -9.41 -25.69
N PRO A 59 -1.62 -8.45 -26.51
CA PRO A 59 -0.73 -7.78 -27.47
C PRO A 59 0.38 -6.95 -26.82
N VAL A 60 0.19 -6.52 -25.57
CA VAL A 60 1.12 -5.71 -24.77
C VAL A 60 0.93 -6.01 -23.27
N GLY A 61 1.90 -5.62 -22.44
CA GLY A 61 1.84 -5.71 -20.97
C GLY A 61 2.67 -6.87 -20.40
N LEU A 62 2.42 -7.26 -19.15
CA LEU A 62 3.21 -8.30 -18.49
C LEU A 62 3.08 -9.68 -19.16
N LEU A 63 1.92 -9.96 -19.75
CA LEU A 63 1.64 -11.17 -20.51
C LEU A 63 1.64 -10.91 -22.01
N ASP A 64 2.55 -10.06 -22.50
CA ASP A 64 2.75 -9.88 -23.94
C ASP A 64 2.95 -11.24 -24.64
N SER A 65 2.22 -11.46 -25.74
CA SER A 65 2.26 -12.68 -26.55
C SER A 65 3.65 -13.02 -27.12
N THR A 66 4.57 -12.07 -27.13
CA THR A 66 5.96 -12.24 -27.57
C THR A 66 6.91 -12.62 -26.43
N HIS A 67 6.45 -12.64 -25.17
CA HIS A 67 7.24 -13.11 -24.03
C HIS A 67 7.39 -14.63 -24.07
N LEU A 68 8.64 -15.10 -24.08
CA LEU A 68 9.04 -16.51 -24.03
C LEU A 68 9.50 -16.94 -22.63
N ARG A 69 9.88 -15.98 -21.78
CA ARG A 69 10.37 -16.20 -20.42
C ARG A 69 9.66 -15.26 -19.45
N PHE A 70 9.49 -15.75 -18.23
CA PHE A 70 8.84 -15.04 -17.13
C PHE A 70 9.75 -15.06 -15.92
N PHE A 71 9.83 -13.94 -15.21
CA PHE A 71 10.79 -13.78 -14.12
C PHE A 71 10.11 -13.28 -12.85
N THR A 72 10.49 -13.88 -11.73
CA THR A 72 10.38 -13.26 -10.41
C THR A 72 11.70 -12.57 -10.09
N ARG A 73 11.73 -11.74 -9.04
CA ARG A 73 12.99 -11.15 -8.53
C ARG A 73 14.04 -12.23 -8.27
N SER A 74 13.68 -13.28 -7.53
CA SER A 74 14.63 -14.34 -7.17
C SER A 74 15.15 -15.09 -8.40
N GLY A 75 14.27 -15.46 -9.33
CA GLY A 75 14.68 -16.18 -10.55
C GLY A 75 15.55 -15.34 -11.47
N LEU A 76 15.33 -14.03 -11.55
CA LEU A 76 16.20 -13.13 -12.32
C LEU A 76 17.58 -12.97 -11.66
N LEU A 77 17.63 -12.85 -10.33
CA LEU A 77 18.90 -12.77 -9.59
C LEU A 77 19.71 -14.06 -9.69
N GLU A 78 19.04 -15.21 -9.63
CA GLU A 78 19.65 -16.53 -9.83
C GLU A 78 20.21 -16.65 -11.25
N LEU A 79 19.43 -16.30 -12.28
CA LEU A 79 19.90 -16.30 -13.67
C LEU A 79 21.16 -15.43 -13.85
N LEU A 80 21.17 -14.22 -13.29
CA LEU A 80 22.34 -13.34 -13.33
C LEU A 80 23.55 -14.00 -12.68
N HIS A 81 23.36 -14.57 -11.48
CA HIS A 81 24.41 -15.22 -10.72
C HIS A 81 25.03 -16.40 -11.48
N GLU A 82 24.20 -17.28 -12.04
CA GLU A 82 24.65 -18.43 -12.83
C GLU A 82 25.46 -18.02 -14.07
N HIS A 83 25.22 -16.82 -14.60
CA HIS A 83 25.88 -16.31 -15.80
C HIS A 83 26.94 -15.25 -15.50
N GLY A 84 27.46 -15.24 -14.27
CA GLY A 84 28.64 -14.46 -13.90
C GLY A 84 28.35 -12.98 -13.67
N PHE A 85 27.12 -12.62 -13.31
CA PHE A 85 26.75 -11.28 -12.89
C PHE A 85 26.24 -11.29 -11.44
N HIS A 86 26.41 -10.17 -10.75
CA HIS A 86 25.65 -9.89 -9.54
C HIS A 86 24.88 -8.58 -9.71
N ALA A 87 23.65 -8.55 -9.20
CA ALA A 87 22.90 -7.30 -9.14
C ALA A 87 23.51 -6.40 -8.06
N ARG A 88 23.90 -5.18 -8.45
CA ARG A 88 24.28 -4.11 -7.51
C ARG A 88 23.04 -3.46 -6.89
N THR A 89 22.06 -3.16 -7.75
CA THR A 89 20.82 -2.48 -7.38
C THR A 89 19.65 -3.17 -8.06
N VAL A 90 18.54 -3.33 -7.34
CA VAL A 90 17.26 -3.78 -7.91
C VAL A 90 16.19 -2.78 -7.49
N LEU A 91 15.74 -1.97 -8.45
CA LEU A 91 14.68 -0.98 -8.28
C LEU A 91 13.36 -1.55 -8.83
N PRO A 92 12.40 -1.90 -7.97
CA PRO A 92 11.05 -2.25 -8.41
C PRO A 92 10.26 -1.00 -8.84
N LEU A 93 9.51 -1.10 -9.95
CA LEU A 93 8.55 -0.09 -10.37
C LEU A 93 7.15 -0.53 -9.97
N TYR A 94 6.54 0.20 -9.03
CA TYR A 94 5.23 -0.13 -8.50
C TYR A 94 4.11 0.46 -9.34
N VAL A 95 3.13 -0.36 -9.70
CA VAL A 95 1.91 0.06 -10.38
C VAL A 95 0.72 -0.60 -9.70
N ASP A 96 -0.28 0.20 -9.30
CA ASP A 96 -1.51 -0.32 -8.74
C ASP A 96 -2.30 -1.13 -9.79
N VAL A 97 -2.91 -2.24 -9.38
CA VAL A 97 -3.62 -3.16 -10.29
C VAL A 97 -4.74 -2.44 -11.07
N SER A 98 -5.41 -1.46 -10.46
CA SER A 98 -6.45 -0.65 -11.11
C SER A 98 -5.94 0.16 -12.32
N ASN A 99 -4.63 0.43 -12.38
CA ASN A 99 -3.99 1.17 -13.47
C ASN A 99 -3.32 0.26 -14.50
N THR A 100 -3.59 -1.04 -14.46
CA THR A 100 -2.99 -2.04 -15.36
C THR A 100 -4.04 -2.73 -16.24
N GLU A 101 -3.57 -3.61 -17.10
CA GLU A 101 -4.37 -4.51 -17.90
C GLU A 101 -5.19 -5.53 -17.07
N PHE A 102 -4.94 -5.61 -15.76
CA PHE A 102 -5.63 -6.47 -14.79
C PHE A 102 -6.73 -5.76 -13.98
N ARG A 103 -7.06 -4.51 -14.32
CA ARG A 103 -8.07 -3.70 -13.61
C ARG A 103 -9.47 -4.31 -13.57
N ASP A 104 -9.79 -5.20 -14.51
CA ASP A 104 -11.12 -5.79 -14.64
C ASP A 104 -11.27 -6.96 -13.64
N HIS A 105 -11.45 -6.61 -12.37
CA HIS A 105 -12.06 -7.37 -11.26
C HIS A 105 -11.48 -8.73 -10.81
N GLN A 106 -10.39 -9.23 -11.39
CA GLN A 106 -9.85 -10.54 -10.98
C GLN A 106 -9.27 -10.53 -9.57
N ILE A 107 -8.63 -9.43 -9.20
CA ILE A 107 -8.04 -9.28 -7.86
C ILE A 107 -9.11 -9.03 -6.79
N ASP A 108 -10.17 -8.30 -7.13
CA ASP A 108 -11.30 -8.01 -6.22
C ASP A 108 -12.18 -9.23 -5.98
N ALA A 109 -12.17 -10.19 -6.92
CA ALA A 109 -12.87 -11.47 -6.78
C ALA A 109 -12.17 -12.44 -5.80
N LEU A 110 -10.92 -12.17 -5.42
CA LEU A 110 -10.20 -13.03 -4.47
C LEU A 110 -10.83 -12.93 -3.07
N PRO A 111 -10.93 -14.04 -2.33
CA PRO A 111 -11.32 -13.98 -0.93
C PRO A 111 -10.39 -13.01 -0.17
N PRO A 112 -10.91 -12.15 0.73
CA PRO A 112 -10.12 -11.10 1.36
C PRO A 112 -8.83 -11.59 2.07
N ALA A 113 -8.84 -12.80 2.62
CA ALA A 113 -7.65 -13.41 3.22
C ALA A 113 -6.55 -13.72 2.20
N VAL A 114 -6.94 -14.19 1.02
CA VAL A 114 -6.04 -14.45 -0.11
C VAL A 114 -5.49 -13.14 -0.66
N LEU A 115 -6.36 -12.15 -0.88
CA LEU A 115 -5.94 -10.83 -1.37
C LEU A 115 -4.90 -10.20 -0.44
N ARG A 116 -5.14 -10.24 0.88
CA ARG A 116 -4.18 -9.74 1.87
C ARG A 116 -2.85 -10.51 1.84
N ALA A 117 -2.89 -11.84 1.79
CA ALA A 117 -1.68 -12.66 1.74
C ALA A 117 -0.86 -12.40 0.46
N LEU A 118 -1.55 -12.17 -0.65
CA LEU A 118 -0.94 -11.82 -1.94
C LEU A 118 -0.31 -10.42 -1.89
N LEU A 119 -1.05 -9.41 -1.46
CA LEU A 119 -0.55 -8.02 -1.38
C LEU A 119 0.54 -7.84 -0.30
N ALA A 120 0.62 -8.72 0.68
CA ALA A 120 1.70 -8.73 1.67
C ALA A 120 3.05 -9.20 1.11
N GLN A 121 3.09 -9.77 -0.10
CA GLN A 121 4.35 -10.16 -0.72
C GLN A 121 5.15 -8.92 -1.15
N PRO A 122 6.49 -8.88 -0.93
CA PRO A 122 7.30 -7.68 -1.18
C PRO A 122 7.20 -7.11 -2.60
N ASP A 123 7.02 -8.00 -3.59
CA ASP A 123 6.97 -7.67 -5.01
C ASP A 123 5.56 -7.74 -5.61
N ALA A 124 4.52 -7.85 -4.77
CA ALA A 124 3.14 -8.05 -5.22
C ALA A 124 2.67 -6.94 -6.18
N LEU A 125 3.10 -5.70 -5.95
CA LEU A 125 2.77 -4.56 -6.80
C LEU A 125 3.94 -4.07 -7.65
N ALA A 126 5.09 -4.75 -7.60
CA ALA A 126 6.20 -4.45 -8.50
C ALA A 126 5.82 -4.97 -9.89
N TYR A 127 5.52 -4.06 -10.81
CA TYR A 127 5.14 -4.38 -12.19
C TYR A 127 6.36 -4.87 -12.98
N GLN A 128 7.50 -4.21 -12.78
CA GLN A 128 8.77 -4.56 -13.41
C GLN A 128 9.94 -4.28 -12.46
N PHE A 129 11.09 -4.88 -12.76
CA PHE A 129 12.34 -4.60 -12.07
C PHE A 129 13.32 -3.90 -13.00
N LEU A 130 13.91 -2.81 -12.51
CA LEU A 130 15.10 -2.20 -13.10
C LEU A 130 16.32 -2.68 -12.32
N ILE A 131 17.24 -3.35 -13.00
CA ILE A 131 18.42 -3.93 -12.38
C ILE A 131 19.67 -3.31 -12.97
N GLU A 132 20.59 -2.97 -12.09
CA GLU A 132 21.97 -2.74 -12.45
C GLU A 132 22.80 -3.94 -12.04
N ALA A 133 23.38 -4.63 -13.02
CA ALA A 133 24.21 -5.80 -12.85
C ALA A 133 25.66 -5.53 -13.21
N LEU A 134 26.59 -6.07 -12.41
CA LEU A 134 28.02 -5.97 -12.61
C LEU A 134 28.61 -7.38 -12.87
N PRO A 135 29.64 -7.50 -13.71
CA PRO A 135 30.31 -8.77 -13.96
C PRO A 135 31.06 -9.26 -12.70
N GLY A 136 31.15 -10.58 -12.56
CA GLY A 136 31.85 -11.24 -11.47
C GLY A 136 31.03 -11.42 -10.19
N PRO A 137 31.62 -12.04 -9.16
CA PRO A 137 30.98 -12.21 -7.86
C PRO A 137 30.91 -10.86 -7.12
N GLY A 138 29.86 -10.65 -6.35
CA GLY A 138 29.70 -9.45 -5.54
C GLY A 138 28.71 -9.65 -4.40
N PRO A 139 28.60 -8.66 -3.48
CA PRO A 139 27.65 -8.72 -2.39
C PRO A 139 26.21 -8.80 -2.93
N ALA A 140 25.32 -9.41 -2.17
CA ALA A 140 23.90 -9.43 -2.50
C ALA A 140 23.39 -8.01 -2.75
N ALA A 141 22.55 -7.85 -3.77
CA ALA A 141 22.05 -6.55 -4.20
C ALA A 141 21.48 -5.75 -3.02
N ARG A 142 21.75 -4.44 -3.00
CA ARG A 142 20.96 -3.55 -2.14
C ARG A 142 19.54 -3.51 -2.72
N VAL A 143 18.62 -4.14 -2.01
CA VAL A 143 17.19 -3.99 -2.27
C VAL A 143 16.80 -2.61 -1.77
N GLU A 144 16.41 -1.71 -2.67
CA GLU A 144 15.67 -0.52 -2.24
C GLU A 144 14.34 -1.00 -1.66
N VAL A 145 14.15 -0.74 -0.36
CA VAL A 145 12.96 -1.14 0.37
C VAL A 145 11.75 -0.46 -0.30
N PRO A 146 10.68 -1.19 -0.64
CA PRO A 146 9.43 -0.58 -1.09
C PRO A 146 9.04 0.58 -0.17
N PRO A 147 8.41 1.65 -0.68
CA PRO A 147 7.74 2.58 0.22
C PRO A 147 6.76 1.77 1.09
N PRO A 148 6.76 1.98 2.41
CA PRO A 148 5.96 1.15 3.30
C PRO A 148 4.47 1.31 2.95
N PRO A 149 3.68 0.23 3.07
CA PRO A 149 2.27 0.25 2.74
C PRO A 149 1.55 1.36 3.53
N ARG A 150 0.51 1.96 2.93
CA ARG A 150 -0.21 3.12 3.49
C ARG A 150 -1.69 2.82 3.65
N PHE A 151 -2.36 3.58 4.51
CA PHE A 151 -3.80 3.53 4.69
C PHE A 151 -4.36 4.95 4.68
N GLY A 152 -5.54 5.13 4.08
CA GLY A 152 -6.21 6.42 3.96
C GLY A 152 -7.04 6.79 5.18
N LEU A 153 -7.05 8.08 5.50
CA LEU A 153 -8.06 8.72 6.35
C LEU A 153 -8.76 9.81 5.53
N GLN A 154 -10.04 10.00 5.81
CA GLN A 154 -10.84 11.02 5.16
C GLN A 154 -11.72 11.74 6.17
N LEU A 155 -11.78 13.07 6.07
CA LEU A 155 -12.61 13.91 6.91
C LEU A 155 -13.68 14.57 6.06
N PHE A 156 -14.92 14.35 6.46
CA PHE A 156 -16.11 14.88 5.82
C PHE A 156 -16.74 16.01 6.64
N PHE A 157 -17.26 17.00 5.94
CA PHE A 157 -17.92 18.17 6.51
C PHE A 157 -19.43 17.99 6.42
N GLY A 158 -20.11 17.98 7.57
CA GLY A 158 -21.56 17.81 7.66
C GLY A 158 -22.31 19.14 7.77
N ARG A 159 -23.28 19.40 6.89
CA ARG A 159 -24.20 20.55 6.92
C ARG A 159 -25.62 20.08 6.62
N ASP A 160 -26.60 20.60 7.35
CA ASP A 160 -28.04 20.30 7.14
C ASP A 160 -28.37 18.80 7.03
N GLY A 161 -27.64 17.96 7.78
CA GLY A 161 -27.83 16.50 7.80
C GLY A 161 -27.21 15.75 6.62
N ARG A 162 -26.40 16.39 5.77
CA ARG A 162 -25.65 15.74 4.67
C ARG A 162 -24.15 15.97 4.82
N TYR A 163 -23.35 15.04 4.31
CA TYR A 163 -21.89 15.17 4.23
C TYR A 163 -21.48 15.58 2.81
N GLU A 164 -20.58 16.57 2.72
CA GLU A 164 -20.05 17.06 1.45
C GLU A 164 -18.82 16.26 1.04
N GLU A 165 -18.99 15.28 0.16
CA GLU A 165 -17.91 14.41 -0.30
C GLU A 165 -16.87 15.15 -1.16
N GLU A 166 -17.32 15.99 -2.10
CA GLU A 166 -16.45 16.75 -3.02
C GLU A 166 -15.46 17.69 -2.30
N ARG A 167 -15.81 18.13 -1.09
CA ARG A 167 -15.00 19.05 -0.29
C ARG A 167 -14.25 18.35 0.85
N SER A 168 -14.35 17.04 0.97
CA SER A 168 -13.65 16.27 2.02
C SER A 168 -12.13 16.41 1.90
N VAL A 169 -11.44 16.23 3.03
CA VAL A 169 -9.97 16.27 3.07
C VAL A 169 -9.43 14.88 3.35
N ARG A 170 -8.29 14.55 2.73
CA ARG A 170 -7.68 13.21 2.82
C ARG A 170 -6.25 13.31 3.29
N ALA A 171 -5.83 12.32 4.06
CA ALA A 171 -4.45 12.14 4.47
C ALA A 171 -4.14 10.63 4.52
N ALA A 172 -2.86 10.26 4.62
CA ALA A 172 -2.47 8.85 4.64
C ALA A 172 -1.44 8.57 5.74
N GLY A 173 -1.69 7.50 6.49
CA GLY A 173 -0.74 6.89 7.41
C GLY A 173 0.12 5.83 6.73
N VAL A 174 1.10 5.31 7.46
CA VAL A 174 2.02 4.25 7.08
C VAL A 174 1.74 3.02 7.95
N ILE A 175 1.40 1.90 7.33
CA ILE A 175 1.20 0.63 8.01
C ILE A 175 2.55 0.15 8.59
N GLY A 176 2.51 -0.36 9.82
CA GLY A 176 3.67 -0.79 10.59
C GLY A 176 4.37 0.31 11.36
N ARG A 177 3.99 1.58 11.14
CA ARG A 177 4.54 2.70 11.90
C ARG A 177 3.73 2.93 13.17
N GLU A 178 4.41 2.80 14.31
CA GLU A 178 3.83 3.06 15.63
C GLU A 178 3.75 4.57 15.92
N GLN A 179 2.69 4.93 16.62
CA GLN A 179 2.27 6.24 17.15
C GLN A 179 2.48 7.39 16.17
N GLN A 180 2.09 7.18 14.90
CA GLN A 180 2.26 8.21 13.90
C GLN A 180 1.13 9.23 13.96
N VAL A 181 1.46 10.49 13.66
CA VAL A 181 0.49 11.57 13.55
C VAL A 181 0.11 11.74 12.09
N VAL A 182 -1.17 11.54 11.77
CA VAL A 182 -1.76 11.87 10.47
C VAL A 182 -2.55 13.17 10.64
N GLU A 183 -2.17 14.21 9.89
CA GLU A 183 -2.82 15.53 9.93
C GLU A 183 -3.72 15.73 8.70
N LEU A 184 -5.02 15.89 8.95
CA LEU A 184 -6.03 16.24 7.97
C LEU A 184 -6.25 17.76 8.02
N ARG A 185 -5.63 18.47 7.08
CA ARG A 185 -5.70 19.94 7.02
C ARG A 185 -7.05 20.39 6.46
N ILE A 186 -7.76 21.19 7.24
CA ILE A 186 -9.03 21.82 6.90
C ILE A 186 -8.72 23.15 6.19
N PRO A 187 -9.08 23.32 4.92
CA PRO A 187 -8.92 24.61 4.23
C PRO A 187 -9.89 25.65 4.81
N PRO A 188 -9.69 26.95 4.55
CA PRO A 188 -10.70 27.96 4.84
C PRO A 188 -12.05 27.56 4.23
N LEU A 189 -13.12 27.66 5.03
CA LEU A 189 -14.45 27.21 4.64
C LEU A 189 -15.38 28.40 4.44
N ASP A 190 -16.16 28.41 3.36
CA ASP A 190 -17.18 29.44 3.12
C ASP A 190 -18.18 29.54 4.28
N GLN A 191 -18.51 28.38 4.87
CA GLN A 191 -19.38 28.25 6.04
C GLN A 191 -18.81 27.16 6.97
N PRO A 192 -18.83 27.36 8.29
CA PRO A 192 -18.37 26.33 9.22
C PRO A 192 -19.27 25.08 9.15
N PRO A 193 -18.73 23.87 9.33
CA PRO A 193 -19.53 22.66 9.35
C PRO A 193 -20.32 22.56 10.66
N SER A 194 -21.47 21.88 10.61
CA SER A 194 -22.25 21.54 11.81
C SER A 194 -21.75 20.26 12.48
N ARG A 195 -21.09 19.37 11.72
CA ARG A 195 -20.54 18.09 12.18
C ARG A 195 -19.29 17.73 11.38
N LEU A 196 -18.44 16.91 11.98
CA LEU A 196 -17.29 16.30 11.30
C LEU A 196 -17.43 14.78 11.39
N ARG A 197 -17.31 14.11 10.25
CA ARG A 197 -17.20 12.65 10.19
C ARG A 197 -15.78 12.29 9.77
N LEU A 198 -15.15 11.39 10.51
CA LEU A 198 -13.81 10.91 10.26
C LEU A 198 -13.87 9.44 9.91
N ASP A 199 -13.32 9.12 8.76
CA ASP A 199 -13.09 7.76 8.31
C ASP A 199 -11.64 7.42 8.68
N LEU A 200 -11.49 6.48 9.62
CA LEU A 200 -10.20 6.11 10.21
C LEU A 200 -9.44 5.09 9.35
N ALA A 201 -10.13 4.44 8.44
CA ALA A 201 -9.60 3.40 7.59
C ALA A 201 -10.30 3.40 6.23
N ASP A 202 -9.57 3.00 5.20
CA ASP A 202 -10.06 2.77 3.84
C ASP A 202 -10.35 1.29 3.55
N ARG A 203 -10.21 0.43 4.57
CA ARG A 203 -10.35 -1.03 4.50
C ARG A 203 -10.57 -1.66 5.88
N PRO A 204 -11.08 -2.91 5.96
CA PRO A 204 -11.12 -3.63 7.22
C PRO A 204 -9.73 -3.87 7.81
N GLY A 205 -9.60 -3.77 9.13
CA GLY A 205 -8.36 -4.04 9.84
C GLY A 205 -8.41 -3.71 11.32
N TYR A 206 -7.30 -3.94 12.01
CA TYR A 206 -7.14 -3.48 13.37
C TYR A 206 -6.19 -2.29 13.40
N LEU A 207 -6.57 -1.28 14.16
CA LEU A 207 -5.81 -0.07 14.39
C LEU A 207 -5.71 0.16 15.89
N ARG A 208 -4.77 0.97 16.35
CA ARG A 208 -4.81 1.56 17.69
C ARG A 208 -4.97 3.06 17.54
N LEU A 209 -6.04 3.62 18.11
CA LEU A 209 -6.26 5.06 18.14
C LEU A 209 -5.75 5.60 19.49
N HIS A 210 -4.68 6.38 19.47
CA HIS A 210 -4.06 6.92 20.68
C HIS A 210 -4.59 8.29 21.04
N GLU A 211 -4.69 9.17 20.04
CA GLU A 211 -5.13 10.54 20.22
C GLU A 211 -5.90 11.03 19.01
N LEU A 212 -6.84 11.94 19.28
CA LEU A 212 -7.62 12.60 18.26
C LEU A 212 -7.87 14.03 18.72
N SER A 213 -7.55 15.02 17.90
CA SER A 213 -7.69 16.42 18.27
C SER A 213 -8.07 17.30 17.08
N LEU A 214 -8.79 18.38 17.39
CA LEU A 214 -9.05 19.49 16.47
C LEU A 214 -8.18 20.67 16.90
N VAL A 215 -7.40 21.21 15.97
CA VAL A 215 -6.56 22.38 16.18
C VAL A 215 -6.96 23.50 15.22
N ALA A 216 -6.89 24.74 15.69
CA ALA A 216 -7.06 25.93 14.86
C ALA A 216 -5.87 26.13 13.91
N GLU A 217 -6.01 27.02 12.93
CA GLU A 217 -4.95 27.38 11.98
C GLU A 217 -3.66 27.86 12.66
N ASP A 218 -3.78 28.55 13.81
CA ASP A 218 -2.64 29.01 14.62
C ASP A 218 -2.02 27.92 15.53
N GLY A 219 -2.54 26.69 15.46
CA GLY A 219 -2.11 25.55 16.26
C GLY A 219 -2.77 25.44 17.64
N THR A 220 -3.66 26.36 18.02
CA THR A 220 -4.39 26.30 19.29
C THR A 220 -5.27 25.05 19.35
N PRO A 221 -5.18 24.21 20.40
CA PRO A 221 -6.08 23.08 20.56
C PRO A 221 -7.51 23.57 20.82
N LEU A 222 -8.44 23.12 19.99
CA LEU A 222 -9.86 23.44 20.06
C LEU A 222 -10.65 22.34 20.77
N TRP A 223 -10.25 21.10 20.55
CA TRP A 223 -10.85 19.91 21.17
C TRP A 223 -9.85 18.76 21.15
N THR A 224 -9.90 17.90 22.18
CA THR A 224 -9.09 16.69 22.29
C THR A 224 -9.97 15.57 22.83
N TRP A 225 -9.88 14.40 22.21
CA TRP A 225 -10.54 13.19 22.68
C TRP A 225 -9.95 12.72 24.02
N ASP A 226 -10.82 12.31 24.94
CA ASP A 226 -10.47 11.85 26.29
C ASP A 226 -9.91 10.42 26.36
N ARG A 227 -9.71 9.78 25.20
CA ARG A 227 -9.29 8.37 25.04
C ARG A 227 -10.31 7.36 25.58
N ASN A 228 -11.54 7.78 25.84
CA ASN A 228 -12.62 6.89 26.22
C ASN A 228 -13.45 6.54 24.97
N PRO A 229 -13.47 5.27 24.52
CA PRO A 229 -14.31 4.86 23.40
C PRO A 229 -15.80 5.22 23.55
N ALA A 230 -16.30 5.24 24.78
CA ALA A 230 -17.69 5.59 25.06
C ALA A 230 -18.02 7.08 24.81
N SER A 231 -17.01 7.95 24.68
CA SER A 231 -17.21 9.37 24.37
C SER A 231 -17.37 9.63 22.88
N LEU A 232 -17.09 8.64 22.01
CA LEU A 232 -17.23 8.75 20.56
C LEU A 232 -18.62 8.26 20.12
N PRO A 233 -19.54 9.17 19.74
CA PRO A 233 -20.87 8.80 19.28
C PRO A 233 -20.82 8.25 17.85
N ARG A 234 -21.81 7.43 17.50
CA ARG A 234 -22.07 6.99 16.11
C ARG A 234 -20.86 6.36 15.42
N LEU A 235 -20.37 5.28 16.03
CA LEU A 235 -19.41 4.39 15.38
C LEU A 235 -20.13 3.60 14.28
N ASN A 236 -19.64 3.67 13.05
CA ASN A 236 -20.08 2.85 11.93
C ASN A 236 -18.97 1.87 11.59
N GLN A 237 -19.27 0.57 11.63
CA GLN A 237 -18.32 -0.50 11.32
C GLN A 237 -16.98 -0.37 12.10
N ILE A 238 -17.03 0.23 13.30
CA ILE A 238 -15.90 0.38 14.21
C ILE A 238 -16.28 -0.27 15.53
N THR A 239 -15.41 -1.16 16.05
CA THR A 239 -15.59 -1.80 17.36
C THR A 239 -14.31 -1.69 18.18
N PHE A 240 -14.39 -1.18 19.40
CA PHE A 240 -13.26 -1.13 20.32
C PHE A 240 -13.14 -2.45 21.11
N LEU A 241 -11.93 -3.00 21.13
CA LEU A 241 -11.52 -4.23 21.80
C LEU A 241 -10.34 -3.92 22.73
N GLY A 242 -10.60 -3.24 23.85
CA GLY A 242 -9.54 -2.69 24.70
C GLY A 242 -8.91 -1.45 24.07
N ASP A 243 -7.59 -1.47 23.87
CA ASP A 243 -6.82 -0.44 23.15
C ASP A 243 -6.86 -0.61 21.62
N LEU A 244 -7.36 -1.74 21.15
CA LEU A 244 -7.48 -2.07 19.73
C LEU A 244 -8.82 -1.61 19.16
N LEU A 245 -8.81 -1.10 17.95
CA LEU A 245 -9.97 -0.69 17.17
C LEU A 245 -10.09 -1.63 15.96
N LEU A 246 -11.19 -2.37 15.86
CA LEU A 246 -11.56 -3.16 14.69
C LEU A 246 -12.38 -2.28 13.74
N ALA A 247 -11.82 -1.97 12.57
CA ALA A 247 -12.54 -1.49 11.41
C ALA A 247 -13.08 -2.71 10.65
N SER A 248 -14.40 -2.84 10.54
CA SER A 248 -15.08 -3.85 9.75
C SER A 248 -15.66 -3.22 8.47
N GLY A 249 -16.07 -4.05 7.51
CA GLY A 249 -16.74 -3.61 6.28
C GLY A 249 -15.96 -2.60 5.42
N ASP A 250 -16.70 -1.77 4.69
CA ASP A 250 -16.24 -0.86 3.65
C ASP A 250 -16.33 0.64 4.03
N ASP A 251 -16.93 0.98 5.17
CA ASP A 251 -17.18 2.37 5.60
C ASP A 251 -16.86 2.66 7.09
N PRO A 252 -15.69 2.24 7.62
CA PRO A 252 -15.35 2.39 9.05
C PRO A 252 -15.15 3.86 9.42
N SER A 253 -16.16 4.43 10.09
CA SER A 253 -16.23 5.87 10.35
C SER A 253 -16.79 6.20 11.73
N LEU A 254 -16.50 7.41 12.19
CA LEU A 254 -17.02 7.98 13.43
C LEU A 254 -17.37 9.45 13.26
N GLU A 255 -18.34 9.92 14.05
CA GLU A 255 -18.65 11.34 14.15
C GLU A 255 -17.87 11.95 15.33
N LEU A 256 -17.16 13.06 15.08
CA LEU A 256 -16.43 13.74 16.15
C LEU A 256 -17.42 14.46 17.07
N PRO A 257 -17.41 14.21 18.40
CA PRO A 257 -18.33 14.85 19.37
C PRO A 257 -17.90 16.28 19.70
N ILE A 258 -17.84 17.13 18.68
CA ILE A 258 -17.38 18.52 18.78
C ILE A 258 -18.60 19.44 18.68
N ASP A 259 -18.73 20.32 19.66
CA ASP A 259 -19.81 21.29 19.70
C ASP A 259 -19.72 22.30 18.54
N GLY A 260 -20.88 22.75 18.05
CA GLY A 260 -20.97 23.69 16.94
C GLY A 260 -20.26 25.03 17.20
N THR A 261 -20.21 25.51 18.45
CA THR A 261 -19.47 26.73 18.82
C THR A 261 -17.96 26.56 18.64
N ILE A 262 -17.43 25.35 18.84
CA ILE A 262 -16.02 25.03 18.58
C ILE A 262 -15.78 24.93 17.08
N LEU A 263 -16.70 24.30 16.33
CA LEU A 263 -16.60 24.19 14.86
C LEU A 263 -16.68 25.55 14.15
N GLN A 264 -17.28 26.58 14.74
CA GLN A 264 -17.20 27.94 14.18
C GLN A 264 -15.76 28.49 14.17
N ARG A 265 -14.89 28.02 15.07
CA ARG A 265 -13.50 28.50 15.18
C ARG A 265 -12.59 27.97 14.08
N ILE A 266 -13.01 26.96 13.30
CA ILE A 266 -12.26 26.42 12.16
C ILE A 266 -12.67 27.03 10.81
N ALA A 267 -13.50 28.09 10.79
CA ALA A 267 -13.93 28.75 9.55
C ALA A 267 -12.74 29.30 8.73
N ARG A 268 -11.67 29.74 9.40
CA ARG A 268 -10.43 30.21 8.76
C ARG A 268 -9.48 29.08 8.35
N GLY A 269 -9.83 27.83 8.68
CA GLY A 269 -8.97 26.67 8.53
C GLY A 269 -8.55 26.09 9.89
N GLY A 270 -7.87 24.97 9.83
CA GLY A 270 -7.41 24.21 11.00
C GLY A 270 -6.96 22.81 10.59
N SER A 271 -6.83 21.92 11.56
CA SER A 271 -6.53 20.51 11.26
C SER A 271 -7.22 19.57 12.24
N VAL A 272 -7.60 18.39 11.75
CA VAL A 272 -7.81 17.22 12.61
C VAL A 272 -6.51 16.43 12.64
N ARG A 273 -5.98 16.19 13.84
CA ARG A 273 -4.78 15.36 14.04
C ARG A 273 -5.19 14.04 14.68
N VAL A 274 -4.75 12.96 14.07
CA VAL A 274 -5.03 11.59 14.51
C VAL A 274 -3.69 10.92 14.81
N THR A 275 -3.47 10.52 16.05
CA THR A 275 -2.33 9.71 16.46
C THR A 275 -2.77 8.26 16.50
N LEU A 276 -2.21 7.42 15.63
CA LEU A 276 -2.64 6.03 15.50
C LEU A 276 -1.55 5.10 14.98
N ASP A 277 -1.74 3.80 15.20
CA ASP A 277 -0.94 2.75 14.58
C ASP A 277 -1.86 1.86 13.76
N TRP A 278 -1.32 1.37 12.65
CA TRP A 278 -1.85 0.22 11.95
C TRP A 278 -0.78 -0.87 11.97
N PRO A 279 -0.84 -1.86 12.88
CA PRO A 279 0.21 -2.87 13.01
C PRO A 279 0.38 -3.69 11.72
N MET A 280 1.62 -4.06 11.41
CA MET A 280 1.89 -5.10 10.42
C MET A 280 1.25 -6.40 10.91
N SER A 281 0.61 -7.15 10.00
CA SER A 281 -0.44 -8.14 10.25
C SER A 281 -0.07 -9.43 11.04
N GLY A 282 0.62 -9.34 12.18
CA GLY A 282 0.60 -10.36 13.24
C GLY A 282 -0.58 -10.17 14.19
N ASP A 283 -0.90 -8.91 14.52
CA ASP A 283 -1.93 -8.54 15.50
C ASP A 283 -3.36 -8.89 15.03
N PHE A 284 -3.62 -8.88 13.71
CA PHE A 284 -4.92 -9.28 13.15
C PHE A 284 -5.26 -10.75 13.39
N LEU A 285 -4.25 -11.64 13.35
CA LEU A 285 -4.45 -13.07 13.61
C LEU A 285 -4.62 -13.36 15.11
N LEU A 286 -3.89 -12.63 15.95
CA LEU A 286 -3.97 -12.72 17.41
C LEU A 286 -5.33 -12.20 17.92
N ALA A 287 -5.80 -11.06 17.41
CA ALA A 287 -7.09 -10.49 17.76
C ALA A 287 -8.29 -11.33 17.28
N ARG A 288 -8.20 -11.94 16.08
CA ARG A 288 -9.23 -12.88 15.60
C ARG A 288 -9.37 -14.10 16.52
N GLY A 289 -8.26 -14.61 17.05
CA GLY A 289 -8.27 -15.70 18.05
C GLY A 289 -9.01 -15.33 19.35
N ILE A 290 -8.84 -14.09 19.82
CA ILE A 290 -9.50 -13.57 21.04
C ILE A 290 -11.01 -13.36 20.83
N VAL A 291 -11.42 -12.91 19.63
CA VAL A 291 -12.84 -12.73 19.29
C VAL A 291 -13.55 -14.09 19.16
N ASP A 292 -12.91 -15.07 18.51
CA ASP A 292 -13.46 -16.42 18.31
C ASP A 292 -13.60 -17.23 19.63
N GLU A 293 -12.83 -16.90 20.68
CA GLU A 293 -12.98 -17.49 22.03
C GLU A 293 -14.16 -16.88 22.80
N ARG A 294 -14.42 -15.58 22.61
CA ARG A 294 -15.52 -14.87 23.25
C ARG A 294 -16.89 -15.25 22.69
N GLU A 295 -17.00 -15.41 21.37
CA GLU A 295 -18.25 -15.85 20.74
C GLU A 295 -18.60 -17.31 21.09
N ARG A 296 -17.60 -18.17 21.32
CA ARG A 296 -17.81 -19.55 21.81
C ARG A 296 -18.21 -19.64 23.28
N ALA A 297 -17.95 -18.61 24.09
CA ALA A 297 -18.33 -18.58 25.50
C ALA A 297 -19.79 -18.12 25.72
N TRP A 298 -20.46 -17.60 24.68
CA TRP A 298 -21.84 -17.11 24.72
C TRP A 298 -22.82 -17.92 23.85
N ALA A 299 -22.36 -19.04 23.28
CA ALA A 299 -23.18 -20.07 22.63
C ALA A 299 -23.28 -21.31 23.53
#